data_AF-H1D2D0-F1
#
_entry.id   AF-H1D2D0-F1
#
_cell.length_a   1.000
_cell.length_b   1.000
_cell.length_c   1.000
_cell.angle_alpha   90.00
_cell.angle_beta   90.00
_cell.angle_gamma   90.00
#
_symmetry.space_group_name_H-M   'P 1'
#
loop_
_entity.id
_entity.type
_entity.pdbx_description
1 polymer ?
#
loop_
_entity_poly.entity_id
_entity_poly.type
_entity_poly.pdbx_seq_one_letter_code
_entity_poly.pdbx_strand_id
1 'polypeptide(L)'
;MNETEFLDLLRYYFRNAKTEEVEEILADYESHFEEGKKRGLSEEEIARELGSPKDIYNSFQSEGVVDEKAKGSPLKSRALDMAKDAQDKMGKTWDAVSPRLPGAAEATARMTARLLTAAGIIMAIVVLAAAGLVIGLFSTNLVPFHGMTPLPQFSFLTLASIGSFGIFTALSIYLIAREGSRAIETSLIGTDHDKGGETK
;
A
#
# COMPACT_ATOMS: atom_id res chain seq x y z
N MET A 1 12.21 6.78 -48.38
CA MET A 1 12.62 5.54 -47.72
C MET A 1 11.78 4.46 -48.37
N ASN A 2 12.40 3.37 -48.78
CA ASN A 2 11.68 2.24 -49.36
C ASN A 2 11.09 1.35 -48.27
N GLU A 3 10.23 0.41 -48.65
CA GLU A 3 9.55 -0.51 -47.72
C GLU A 3 10.55 -1.33 -46.90
N THR A 4 11.57 -1.89 -47.55
CA THR A 4 12.58 -2.73 -46.89
C THR A 4 13.37 -1.97 -45.83
N GLU A 5 13.76 -0.73 -46.11
CA GLU A 5 14.45 0.16 -45.18
C GLU A 5 13.56 0.53 -43.99
N PHE A 6 12.26 0.73 -44.22
CA PHE A 6 11.29 1.03 -43.18
C PHE A 6 11.17 -0.13 -42.19
N LEU A 7 10.93 -1.34 -42.70
CA LEU A 7 10.74 -2.55 -41.90
C LEU A 7 12.02 -2.96 -41.17
N ASP A 8 13.18 -2.84 -41.81
CA ASP A 8 14.48 -3.14 -41.17
C ASP A 8 14.77 -2.19 -40.00
N LEU A 9 14.44 -0.89 -40.13
CA LEU A 9 14.57 0.06 -39.05
C LEU A 9 13.61 -0.23 -37.90
N LEU A 10 12.36 -0.58 -38.20
CA LEU A 10 11.37 -0.95 -37.20
C LEU A 10 11.83 -2.19 -36.43
N ARG A 11 12.26 -3.24 -37.14
CA ARG A 11 12.84 -4.46 -36.56
C ARG A 11 14.07 -4.17 -35.69
N TYR A 12 14.93 -3.24 -36.11
CA TYR A 12 16.07 -2.80 -35.32
C TYR A 12 15.66 -2.13 -34.01
N TYR A 13 14.62 -1.28 -34.02
CA TYR A 13 14.12 -0.62 -32.82
C TYR A 13 13.43 -1.61 -31.86
N PHE A 14 12.64 -2.53 -32.39
CA PHE A 14 11.93 -3.54 -31.61
C PHE A 14 12.78 -4.77 -31.23
N ARG A 15 14.09 -4.78 -31.50
CA ARG A 15 14.99 -5.92 -31.22
C ARG A 15 15.02 -6.46 -29.79
N ASN A 16 14.54 -5.66 -28.82
CA ASN A 16 14.49 -6.03 -27.39
C ASN A 16 13.07 -6.42 -26.94
N ALA A 17 12.06 -6.33 -27.80
CA ALA A 17 10.69 -6.77 -27.55
C ALA A 17 10.55 -8.29 -27.83
N LYS A 18 9.39 -8.88 -27.50
CA LYS A 18 9.16 -10.31 -27.74
C LYS A 18 9.06 -10.57 -29.24
N THR A 19 9.78 -11.56 -29.74
CA THR A 19 9.83 -11.89 -31.18
C THR A 19 8.44 -12.07 -31.80
N GLU A 20 7.49 -12.66 -31.08
CA GLU A 20 6.10 -12.87 -31.52
C GLU A 20 5.37 -11.54 -31.79
N GLU A 21 5.50 -10.57 -30.88
CA GLU A 21 4.88 -9.24 -31.01
C GLU A 21 5.55 -8.41 -32.12
N VAL A 22 6.86 -8.58 -32.33
CA VAL A 22 7.59 -7.87 -33.39
C VAL A 22 7.16 -8.35 -34.77
N GLU A 23 7.00 -9.66 -34.97
CA GLU A 23 6.56 -10.21 -36.25
C GLU A 23 5.12 -9.79 -36.58
N GLU A 24 4.23 -9.74 -35.58
CA GLU A 24 2.85 -9.24 -35.74
C GLU A 24 2.84 -7.76 -36.18
N ILE A 25 3.61 -6.91 -35.50
CA ILE A 25 3.72 -5.48 -35.85
C ILE A 25 4.29 -5.29 -37.26
N LEU A 26 5.33 -6.06 -37.63
CA LEU A 26 5.94 -5.96 -38.95
C LEU A 26 4.96 -6.37 -40.06
N ALA A 27 4.18 -7.43 -39.86
CA ALA A 27 3.18 -7.89 -40.81
C ALA A 27 2.06 -6.84 -41.04
N ASP A 28 1.63 -6.14 -39.99
CA ASP A 28 0.64 -5.08 -40.11
C ASP A 28 1.14 -3.92 -40.99
N TYR A 29 2.40 -3.50 -40.81
CA TYR A 29 3.00 -2.44 -41.62
C TYR A 29 3.30 -2.90 -43.06
N GLU A 30 3.72 -4.14 -43.27
CA GLU A 30 3.90 -4.73 -44.60
C GLU A 30 2.58 -4.72 -45.39
N SER A 31 1.47 -5.12 -44.76
CA SER A 31 0.14 -5.04 -45.36
C SER A 31 -0.25 -3.60 -45.74
N HIS A 32 0.11 -2.61 -44.91
CA HIS A 32 -0.12 -1.20 -45.23
C HIS A 32 0.67 -0.72 -46.47
N PHE A 33 1.91 -1.18 -46.64
CA PHE A 33 2.69 -0.89 -47.84
C PHE A 33 2.09 -1.54 -49.08
N GLU A 34 1.63 -2.79 -48.99
CA GLU A 34 0.95 -3.45 -50.11
C GLU A 34 -0.34 -2.73 -50.52
N GLU A 35 -1.15 -2.30 -49.56
CA GLU A 35 -2.38 -1.56 -49.82
C GLU A 35 -2.10 -0.18 -50.44
N GLY A 36 -1.07 0.53 -49.97
CA GLY A 36 -0.64 1.79 -50.55
C GLY A 36 -0.15 1.63 -51.99
N LYS A 37 0.60 0.56 -52.29
CA LYS A 37 1.03 0.22 -53.66
C LYS A 37 -0.16 -0.06 -54.57
N LYS A 38 -1.17 -0.80 -54.09
CA LYS A 38 -2.42 -1.06 -54.85
C LYS A 38 -3.21 0.22 -55.15
N ARG A 39 -3.09 1.24 -54.29
CA ARG A 39 -3.67 2.58 -54.50
C ARG A 39 -2.84 3.47 -55.45
N GLY A 40 -1.70 2.99 -55.94
CA GLY A 40 -0.83 3.71 -56.87
C GLY A 40 0.09 4.75 -56.21
N LEU A 41 0.26 4.71 -54.89
CA LEU A 41 1.20 5.56 -54.16
C LEU A 41 2.62 4.98 -54.27
N SER A 42 3.63 5.86 -54.25
CA SER A 42 5.03 5.40 -54.17
C SER A 42 5.38 4.98 -52.74
N GLU A 43 6.36 4.09 -52.58
CA GLU A 43 6.79 3.60 -51.26
C GLU A 43 7.23 4.76 -50.35
N GLU A 44 7.84 5.80 -50.93
CA GLU A 44 8.26 6.99 -50.19
C GLU A 44 7.09 7.81 -49.66
N GLU A 45 5.97 7.86 -50.40
CA GLU A 45 4.76 8.54 -49.96
C GLU A 45 4.09 7.77 -48.83
N ILE A 46 4.03 6.44 -48.93
CA ILE A 46 3.48 5.57 -47.89
C ILE A 46 4.32 5.67 -46.61
N ALA A 47 5.64 5.59 -46.72
CA ALA A 47 6.54 5.75 -45.57
C ALA A 47 6.38 7.12 -44.89
N ARG A 48 6.10 8.18 -45.66
CA ARG A 48 5.83 9.51 -45.12
C ARG A 48 4.47 9.61 -44.44
N GLU A 49 3.46 8.89 -44.93
CA GLU A 49 2.13 8.78 -44.32
C GLU A 49 2.18 8.00 -42.99
N LEU A 50 2.94 6.90 -42.96
CA LEU A 50 3.15 6.10 -41.75
C LEU A 50 4.01 6.80 -40.68
N GLY A 51 4.83 7.78 -41.09
CA GLY A 51 5.72 8.52 -40.20
C GLY A 51 7.09 7.87 -40.05
N SER A 52 7.90 8.32 -39.08
CA SER A 52 9.23 7.74 -38.89
C SER A 52 9.15 6.46 -38.04
N PRO A 53 9.87 5.37 -38.41
CA PRO A 53 9.91 4.14 -37.61
C PRO A 53 10.33 4.37 -36.16
N LYS A 54 11.13 5.41 -35.92
CA LYS A 54 11.58 5.83 -34.59
C LYS A 54 10.44 6.45 -33.77
N ASP A 55 9.58 7.25 -34.39
CA ASP A 55 8.44 7.87 -33.70
C ASP A 55 7.38 6.84 -33.36
N ILE A 56 7.14 5.89 -34.27
CA ILE A 56 6.29 4.71 -34.01
C ILE A 56 6.84 3.94 -32.81
N TYR A 57 8.14 3.61 -32.79
CA TYR A 57 8.73 2.94 -31.63
C TYR A 57 8.55 3.72 -30.32
N ASN A 58 8.71 5.05 -30.36
CA ASN A 58 8.53 5.89 -29.17
C ASN A 58 7.08 5.93 -28.68
N SER A 59 6.08 5.88 -29.58
CA SER A 59 4.67 5.83 -29.18
C SER A 59 4.35 4.51 -28.46
N PHE A 60 4.81 3.37 -29.00
CA PHE A 60 4.67 2.06 -28.35
C PHE A 60 5.40 1.98 -26.99
N GLN A 61 6.55 2.66 -26.86
CA GLN A 61 7.25 2.81 -25.57
C GLN A 61 6.44 3.63 -24.56
N SER A 62 5.77 4.70 -25.00
CA SER A 62 4.98 5.57 -24.12
C SER A 62 3.67 4.93 -23.65
N GLU A 63 3.15 3.97 -24.41
CA GLU A 63 1.92 3.22 -24.10
C GLU A 63 2.14 2.01 -23.17
N GLY A 64 3.39 1.73 -22.78
CA GLY A 64 3.71 0.74 -21.74
C GLY A 64 3.70 -0.72 -22.20
N VAL A 65 3.84 -0.99 -23.50
CA VAL A 65 3.82 -2.36 -24.06
C VAL A 65 5.23 -2.99 -24.11
N VAL A 66 6.31 -2.24 -23.90
CA VAL A 66 7.69 -2.80 -23.93
C VAL A 66 8.32 -2.74 -22.53
N ASP A 67 8.59 -3.93 -21.97
CA ASP A 67 9.28 -4.13 -20.70
C ASP A 67 10.65 -3.41 -20.75
N GLU A 68 10.86 -2.48 -19.81
CA GLU A 68 12.02 -1.59 -19.71
C GLU A 68 13.28 -2.35 -19.24
N LYS A 69 13.70 -3.37 -20.01
CA LYS A 69 14.92 -4.14 -19.78
C LYS A 69 16.00 -3.85 -20.80
N ALA A 70 16.16 -2.60 -21.25
CA ALA A 70 17.31 -2.26 -22.09
C ALA A 70 17.69 -0.77 -22.09
N LYS A 71 17.71 -0.10 -20.93
CA LYS A 71 18.62 1.02 -20.62
C LYS A 71 18.37 1.45 -19.17
N GLY A 72 19.18 0.92 -18.27
CA GLY A 72 19.19 1.36 -16.88
C GLY A 72 19.34 2.87 -16.80
N SER A 73 18.25 3.55 -16.43
CA SER A 73 18.26 4.97 -16.16
C SER A 73 19.33 5.27 -15.09
N PRO A 74 20.16 6.32 -15.24
CA PRO A 74 21.11 6.75 -14.21
C PRO A 74 20.44 7.04 -12.86
N LEU A 75 19.12 7.15 -12.84
CA LEU A 75 18.30 7.25 -11.63
C LEU A 75 18.25 5.94 -10.84
N LYS A 76 18.15 4.78 -11.50
CA LYS A 76 18.03 3.49 -10.81
C LYS A 76 19.36 3.07 -10.17
N SER A 77 20.48 3.34 -10.84
CA SER A 77 21.81 3.12 -10.24
C SER A 77 22.05 4.05 -9.06
N ARG A 78 21.73 5.34 -9.17
CA ARG A 78 21.80 6.28 -8.04
C ARG A 78 20.88 5.90 -6.88
N ALA A 79 19.68 5.41 -7.17
CA ALA A 79 18.75 4.93 -6.14
C ALA A 79 19.28 3.68 -5.44
N LEU A 80 19.90 2.75 -6.19
CA LEU A 80 20.53 1.55 -5.65
C LEU A 80 21.74 1.90 -4.78
N ASP A 81 22.57 2.86 -5.22
CA ASP A 81 23.74 3.32 -4.47
C ASP A 81 23.33 4.06 -3.19
N MET A 82 22.30 4.92 -3.23
CA MET A 82 21.75 5.57 -2.05
C MET A 82 21.11 4.57 -1.08
N ALA A 83 20.38 3.57 -1.59
CA ALA A 83 19.80 2.52 -0.75
C ALA A 83 20.90 1.71 -0.04
N LYS A 84 22.01 1.43 -0.74
CA LYS A 84 23.15 0.71 -0.18
C LYS A 84 23.91 1.55 0.85
N ASP A 85 24.13 2.85 0.61
CA ASP A 85 24.75 3.76 1.57
C ASP A 85 23.87 3.95 2.82
N ALA A 86 22.55 4.03 2.63
CA ALA A 86 21.59 4.07 3.73
C ALA A 86 21.63 2.77 4.56
N GLN A 87 21.70 1.60 3.90
CA GLN A 87 21.80 0.31 4.58
C GLN A 87 23.12 0.16 5.35
N ASP A 88 24.23 0.60 4.79
CA ASP A 88 25.55 0.54 5.45
C ASP A 88 25.62 1.49 6.66
N LYS A 89 25.06 2.69 6.54
CA LYS A 89 24.91 3.63 7.65
C LYS A 89 24.00 3.08 8.74
N MET A 90 22.86 2.50 8.37
CA MET A 90 21.96 1.85 9.33
C MET A 90 22.66 0.71 10.05
N GLY A 91 23.40 -0.16 9.34
CA GLY A 91 24.18 -1.24 9.95
C GLY A 91 25.19 -0.71 10.98
N LYS A 92 26.00 0.28 10.60
CA LYS A 92 26.97 0.92 11.50
C LYS A 92 26.31 1.57 12.72
N THR A 93 25.16 2.24 12.54
CA THR A 93 24.42 2.82 13.67
C THR A 93 23.77 1.76 14.54
N TRP A 94 23.31 0.66 13.95
CA TRP A 94 22.73 -0.46 14.66
C TRP A 94 23.77 -1.18 15.51
N ASP A 95 24.97 -1.44 14.98
CA ASP A 95 26.07 -2.05 15.72
C ASP A 95 26.53 -1.19 16.90
N ALA A 96 26.49 0.13 16.76
CA ALA A 96 26.83 1.07 17.83
C ALA A 96 25.76 1.17 18.94
N VAL A 97 24.48 0.97 18.59
CA VAL A 97 23.34 1.17 19.51
C VAL A 97 22.80 -0.15 20.07
N SER A 98 23.00 -1.27 19.38
CA SER A 98 22.64 -2.64 19.78
C SER A 98 23.03 -3.00 21.22
N PRO A 99 24.22 -2.62 21.72
CA PRO A 99 24.60 -2.90 23.12
C PRO A 99 23.77 -2.16 24.17
N ARG A 100 23.04 -1.10 23.78
CA ARG A 100 22.22 -0.26 24.69
C ARG A 100 20.72 -0.45 24.51
N LEU A 101 20.29 -1.16 23.46
CA LEU A 101 18.89 -1.44 23.20
C LEU A 101 18.19 -2.31 24.25
N PRO A 102 18.78 -3.39 24.83
CA PRO A 102 18.01 -4.25 25.74
C PRO A 102 17.50 -3.49 26.98
N GLY A 103 18.37 -2.69 27.62
CA GLY A 103 17.97 -1.91 28.81
C GLY A 103 17.02 -0.74 28.53
N ALA A 104 17.14 -0.07 27.38
CA ALA A 104 16.23 1.02 26.99
C ALA A 104 14.88 0.51 26.46
N ALA A 105 14.88 -0.64 25.78
CA ALA A 105 13.68 -1.29 25.27
C ALA A 105 12.81 -1.81 26.42
N GLU A 106 13.38 -2.35 27.50
CA GLU A 106 12.63 -2.80 28.67
C GLU A 106 11.97 -1.66 29.48
N ALA A 107 12.66 -0.51 29.58
CA ALA A 107 12.09 0.69 30.20
C ALA A 107 10.96 1.28 29.36
N THR A 108 11.13 1.28 28.03
CA THR A 108 10.13 1.78 27.09
C THR A 108 8.95 0.82 26.96
N ALA A 109 9.15 -0.49 26.94
CA ALA A 109 8.11 -1.51 26.83
C ALA A 109 7.16 -1.51 28.04
N ARG A 110 7.68 -1.34 29.26
CA ARG A 110 6.83 -1.21 30.45
C ARG A 110 6.01 0.08 30.44
N MET A 111 6.55 1.18 29.90
CA MET A 111 5.82 2.44 29.78
C MET A 111 4.77 2.39 28.66
N THR A 112 5.07 1.81 27.50
CA THR A 112 4.13 1.69 26.38
C THR A 112 2.97 0.76 26.72
N ALA A 113 3.21 -0.35 27.42
CA ALA A 113 2.14 -1.24 27.87
C ALA A 113 1.16 -0.56 28.84
N ARG A 114 1.67 0.28 29.77
CA ARG A 114 0.83 1.06 30.70
C ARG A 114 0.07 2.19 30.01
N LEU A 115 0.68 2.83 29.01
CA LEU A 115 0.03 3.87 28.20
C LEU A 115 -1.09 3.29 27.31
N LEU A 116 -0.86 2.14 26.68
CA LEU A 116 -1.86 1.46 25.85
C LEU A 116 -3.06 0.98 26.67
N THR A 117 -2.81 0.42 27.85
CA THR A 117 -3.90 0.01 28.76
C THR A 117 -4.68 1.23 29.29
N ALA A 118 -4.00 2.32 29.66
CA ALA A 118 -4.66 3.56 30.05
C ALA A 118 -5.50 4.16 28.92
N ALA A 119 -4.98 4.18 27.68
CA ALA A 119 -5.71 4.65 26.51
C ALA A 119 -6.95 3.79 26.22
N GLY A 120 -6.85 2.47 26.36
CA GLY A 120 -7.98 1.54 26.23
C GLY A 120 -9.08 1.80 27.26
N ILE A 121 -8.71 2.06 28.52
CA ILE A 121 -9.66 2.40 29.59
C ILE A 121 -10.35 3.74 29.30
N ILE A 122 -9.60 4.75 28.85
CA ILE A 122 -10.17 6.06 28.48
C ILE A 122 -11.17 5.90 27.32
N MET A 123 -10.81 5.14 26.28
CA MET A 123 -11.72 4.85 25.16
C MET A 123 -13.00 4.13 25.63
N ALA A 124 -12.89 3.17 26.55
CA ALA A 124 -14.06 2.49 27.11
C ALA A 124 -14.99 3.46 27.88
N ILE A 125 -14.42 4.37 28.66
CA ILE A 125 -15.20 5.40 29.38
C ILE A 125 -15.90 6.34 28.38
N VAL A 126 -15.23 6.74 27.30
CA VAL A 126 -15.82 7.58 26.25
C VAL A 126 -17.00 6.87 25.58
N VAL A 127 -16.87 5.58 25.27
CA VAL A 127 -17.95 4.79 24.67
C VAL A 127 -19.15 4.68 25.63
N LEU A 128 -18.90 4.44 26.92
CA LEU A 128 -19.97 4.40 27.93
C LEU A 128 -20.67 5.76 28.09
N ALA A 129 -19.90 6.86 28.09
CA ALA A 129 -20.45 8.21 28.17
C ALA A 129 -21.30 8.54 26.94
N ALA A 130 -20.84 8.18 25.73
CA ALA A 130 -21.60 8.37 24.50
C ALA A 130 -22.89 7.54 24.49
N ALA A 131 -22.83 6.27 24.91
CA ALA A 131 -24.02 5.42 25.03
C ALA A 131 -25.02 5.99 26.04
N GLY A 132 -24.55 6.45 27.21
CA GLY A 132 -25.40 7.10 28.21
C GLY A 132 -26.03 8.40 27.70
N LEU A 133 -25.28 9.20 26.95
CA LEU A 133 -25.77 10.44 26.34
C LEU A 133 -26.86 10.14 25.30
N VAL A 134 -26.67 9.13 24.45
CA VAL A 134 -27.71 8.67 23.50
C VAL A 134 -28.96 8.24 24.27
N ILE A 135 -28.83 7.42 25.32
CA ILE A 135 -29.96 6.99 26.15
C ILE A 135 -30.69 8.19 26.78
N GLY A 136 -29.95 9.18 27.29
CA GLY A 136 -30.53 10.39 27.89
C GLY A 136 -31.23 11.30 26.87
N LEU A 137 -30.64 11.49 25.69
CA LEU A 137 -31.24 12.26 24.59
C LEU A 137 -32.56 11.66 24.13
N PHE A 138 -32.63 10.33 24.00
CA PHE A 138 -33.87 9.65 23.60
C PHE A 138 -34.91 9.60 24.73
N SER A 139 -34.49 9.62 26.00
CA SER A 139 -35.40 9.64 27.15
C SER A 139 -36.16 10.97 27.30
N THR A 140 -35.61 12.07 26.79
CA THR A 140 -36.17 13.43 26.98
C THR A 140 -37.15 13.88 25.89
N ASN A 141 -37.47 13.04 24.88
CA ASN A 141 -38.36 13.39 23.75
C ASN A 141 -38.02 14.76 23.11
N LEU A 142 -36.75 14.95 22.71
CA LEU A 142 -36.31 16.19 22.08
C LEU A 142 -37.07 16.45 20.78
N VAL A 143 -37.66 17.65 20.69
CA VAL A 143 -38.26 18.18 19.46
C VAL A 143 -37.21 19.12 18.84
N PRO A 144 -36.46 18.69 17.81
CA PRO A 144 -35.32 19.45 17.31
C PRO A 144 -35.72 20.77 16.64
N PHE A 145 -36.96 20.88 16.15
CA PHE A 145 -37.48 22.08 15.49
C PHE A 145 -38.96 22.29 15.80
N HIS A 146 -39.39 23.54 15.96
CA HIS A 146 -40.80 23.89 16.17
C HIS A 146 -41.64 23.46 14.96
N GLY A 147 -42.64 22.60 15.17
CA GLY A 147 -43.56 22.14 14.12
C GLY A 147 -43.32 20.73 13.59
N MET A 148 -42.30 20.01 14.05
CA MET A 148 -42.14 18.57 13.75
C MET A 148 -42.66 17.68 14.87
N THR A 149 -43.10 16.47 14.52
CA THR A 149 -43.48 15.42 15.48
C THR A 149 -42.25 14.99 16.29
N PRO A 150 -42.41 14.68 17.58
CA PRO A 150 -41.32 14.19 18.41
C PRO A 150 -40.71 12.93 17.79
N LEU A 151 -39.40 12.74 17.99
CA LEU A 151 -38.71 11.53 17.56
C LEU A 151 -39.44 10.29 18.11
N PRO A 152 -39.60 9.22 17.32
CA PRO A 152 -40.32 8.02 17.74
C PRO A 152 -39.69 7.45 19.02
N GLN A 153 -40.53 7.13 19.99
CA GLN A 153 -40.09 6.53 21.24
C GLN A 153 -39.60 5.11 20.96
N PHE A 154 -38.31 4.87 21.22
CA PHE A 154 -37.75 3.53 21.16
C PHE A 154 -38.29 2.69 22.32
N SER A 155 -38.53 1.41 22.05
CA SER A 155 -38.94 0.46 23.08
C SER A 155 -37.86 0.37 24.17
N PHE A 156 -38.28 0.18 25.42
CA PHE A 156 -37.39 -0.10 26.54
C PHE A 156 -36.42 -1.25 26.21
N LEU A 157 -36.90 -2.25 25.46
CA LEU A 157 -36.10 -3.40 25.04
C LEU A 157 -34.94 -3.01 24.12
N THR A 158 -35.17 -2.09 23.17
CA THR A 158 -34.11 -1.57 22.29
C THR A 158 -33.09 -0.73 23.05
N LEU A 159 -33.54 0.06 24.02
CA LEU A 159 -32.66 0.88 24.85
C LEU A 159 -31.78 0.01 25.78
N ALA A 160 -32.38 -1.02 26.38
CA ALA A 160 -31.68 -2.01 27.19
C ALA A 160 -30.65 -2.81 26.37
N SER A 161 -30.96 -3.13 25.11
CA SER A 161 -30.04 -3.82 24.20
C SER A 161 -28.81 -2.98 23.85
N ILE A 162 -28.97 -1.68 23.63
CA ILE A 162 -27.85 -0.77 23.35
C ILE A 162 -26.96 -0.64 24.58
N GLY A 163 -27.56 -0.53 25.77
CA GLY A 163 -26.84 -0.49 27.04
C GLY A 163 -26.06 -1.77 27.32
N SER A 164 -26.69 -2.94 27.16
CA SER A 164 -26.03 -4.23 27.39
C SER A 164 -24.90 -4.48 26.38
N PHE A 165 -25.12 -4.11 25.11
CA PHE A 165 -24.08 -4.19 24.09
C PHE A 165 -22.90 -3.28 24.42
N GLY A 166 -23.13 -2.03 24.83
CA GLY A 166 -22.06 -1.11 25.22
C GLY A 166 -21.24 -1.60 26.41
N ILE A 167 -21.89 -2.15 27.44
CA ILE A 167 -21.23 -2.73 28.61
C ILE A 167 -20.42 -3.97 28.21
N PHE A 168 -20.99 -4.83 27.37
CA PHE A 168 -20.32 -6.04 26.89
C PHE A 168 -19.08 -5.71 26.06
N THR A 169 -19.18 -4.78 25.10
CA THR A 169 -18.04 -4.31 24.30
C THR A 169 -16.95 -3.70 25.17
N ALA A 170 -17.31 -2.88 26.17
CA ALA A 170 -16.34 -2.32 27.12
C ALA A 170 -15.62 -3.40 27.94
N LEU A 171 -16.35 -4.41 28.41
CA LEU A 171 -15.78 -5.54 29.14
C LEU A 171 -14.89 -6.41 28.25
N SER A 172 -15.26 -6.66 26.99
CA SER A 172 -14.42 -7.40 26.04
C SER A 172 -13.10 -6.66 25.78
N ILE A 173 -13.14 -5.36 25.54
CA ILE A 173 -11.92 -4.55 25.35
C ILE A 173 -11.06 -4.56 26.62
N TYR A 174 -11.68 -4.44 27.79
CA TYR A 174 -10.97 -4.48 29.07
C TYR A 174 -10.28 -5.83 29.33
N LEU A 175 -10.95 -6.95 29.06
CA LEU A 175 -10.36 -8.29 29.23
C LEU A 175 -9.22 -8.52 28.25
N ILE A 176 -9.40 -8.18 26.97
CA ILE A 176 -8.35 -8.29 25.95
C ILE A 176 -7.13 -7.41 26.33
N ALA A 177 -7.36 -6.20 26.83
CA ALA A 177 -6.27 -5.34 27.30
C ALA A 177 -5.55 -5.93 28.53
N ARG A 178 -6.29 -6.54 29.46
CA ARG A 178 -5.75 -7.15 30.68
C ARG A 178 -4.99 -8.45 30.38
N GLU A 179 -5.57 -9.38 29.62
CA GLU A 179 -4.89 -10.60 29.19
C GLU A 179 -3.72 -10.30 28.25
N GLY A 180 -3.88 -9.36 27.32
CA GLY A 180 -2.81 -8.92 26.42
C GLY A 180 -1.62 -8.34 27.19
N SER A 181 -1.86 -7.52 28.20
CA SER A 181 -0.79 -7.00 29.06
C SER A 181 -0.06 -8.09 29.84
N ARG A 182 -0.78 -9.12 30.33
CA ARG A 182 -0.21 -10.27 31.04
C ARG A 182 0.61 -11.18 30.13
N ALA A 183 0.15 -11.42 28.90
CA ALA A 183 0.86 -12.24 27.93
C ALA A 183 2.19 -11.57 27.53
N ILE A 184 2.18 -10.26 27.27
CA ILE A 184 3.37 -9.48 26.94
C ILE A 184 4.37 -9.50 28.11
N GLU A 185 3.91 -9.37 29.35
CA GLU A 185 4.76 -9.43 30.55
C GLU A 185 5.38 -10.83 30.74
N THR A 186 4.63 -11.90 30.47
CA THR A 186 5.13 -13.28 30.57
C THR A 186 6.15 -13.62 29.48
N SER A 187 5.95 -13.14 28.25
CA SER A 187 6.91 -13.32 27.15
C SER A 187 8.19 -12.50 27.34
N LEU A 188 8.11 -11.30 27.92
CA LEU A 188 9.29 -10.48 28.25
C LEU A 188 10.12 -11.11 29.38
N ILE A 189 9.48 -11.67 30.42
CA ILE A 189 10.17 -12.34 31.53
C ILE A 189 10.71 -13.72 31.13
N GLY A 190 10.03 -14.44 30.23
CA GLY A 190 10.46 -15.75 29.73
C GLY A 190 11.74 -15.71 28.87
N THR A 191 12.04 -14.59 28.22
CA THR A 191 13.27 -14.41 27.42
C THR A 191 14.54 -14.20 28.24
N ASP A 192 14.45 -13.89 29.54
CA ASP A 192 15.61 -13.74 30.42
C ASP A 192 16.14 -15.09 30.93
N HIS A 193 15.31 -16.14 30.97
CA HIS A 193 15.68 -17.41 31.60
C HIS A 193 16.37 -18.42 30.67
N ASP A 194 16.47 -18.14 29.37
CA ASP A 194 17.02 -19.07 28.36
C ASP A 194 18.39 -18.63 27.78
N LYS A 195 19.00 -17.57 28.32
CA LYS A 195 20.36 -17.12 27.92
C LYS A 195 21.38 -17.18 29.05
N GLY A 196 21.23 -18.14 29.96
CA GLY A 196 22.14 -18.34 31.10
C GLY A 196 22.66 -19.78 31.24
N GLY A 197 22.75 -20.52 30.14
CA GLY A 197 22.90 -21.98 30.20
C GLY A 197 23.97 -22.64 29.34
N GLU A 198 24.90 -21.92 28.72
CA GLU A 198 26.11 -22.55 28.17
C GLU A 198 27.30 -21.61 28.30
N THR A 199 28.13 -21.83 29.31
CA THR A 199 29.57 -22.01 29.13
C THR A 199 30.23 -22.32 30.47
N LYS A 200 30.87 -23.49 30.48
CA LYS A 200 31.93 -23.98 31.37
C LYS A 200 31.52 -24.78 32.61
#